data_AF-A0A6B2TKC7-F1
#
_entry.id   AF-A0A6B2TKC7-F1
#
_cell.length_a   1.000
_cell.length_b   1.000
_cell.length_c   1.000
_cell.angle_alpha   90.00
_cell.angle_beta   90.00
_cell.angle_gamma   90.00
#
_symmetry.space_group_name_H-M   'P 1'
#
loop_
_entity.id
_entity.type
_entity.pdbx_description
1 polymer ?
#
loop_
_entity_poly.entity_id
_entity_poly.type
_entity_poly.pdbx_seq_one_letter_code
_entity_poly.pdbx_strand_id
1 'polypeptide(L)' 'MTGPHEEVRELLGAWALDALMPGDETAVVRHVGECEHCAAEATRLRATVRHLDGPAPPG' A
#
# COMPACT_ATOMS: atom_id res chain seq x y z
N MET A 1 -10.18 0.13 17.83
CA MET A 1 -10.61 0.66 16.52
C MET A 1 -10.11 -0.30 15.46
N THR A 2 -10.86 -1.37 15.16
CA THR A 2 -10.28 -2.58 14.54
C THR A 2 -10.83 -2.93 13.16
N GLY A 3 -11.96 -2.37 12.70
CA GLY A 3 -12.49 -2.73 11.37
C GLY A 3 -11.64 -2.19 10.20
N PRO A 4 -11.67 -0.86 9.93
CA PRO A 4 -11.03 -0.30 8.73
C PRO A 4 -9.51 -0.40 8.70
N HIS A 5 -8.84 -0.36 9.87
CA HIS A 5 -7.38 -0.43 9.94
C HIS A 5 -6.83 -1.83 9.65
N GLU A 6 -7.54 -2.88 10.08
CA GLU A 6 -7.12 -4.27 9.90
C GLU A 6 -7.29 -4.68 8.43
N GLU A 7 -8.46 -4.40 7.86
CA GLU A 7 -8.75 -4.61 6.44
C GLU A 7 -7.73 -3.89 5.54
N VAL A 8 -7.46 -2.60 5.78
CA VAL A 8 -6.51 -1.84 4.96
C VAL A 8 -5.09 -2.40 5.10
N ARG A 9 -4.67 -2.81 6.31
CA ARG A 9 -3.33 -3.37 6.53
C ARG A 9 -3.08 -4.65 5.74
N GLU A 10 -4.08 -5.52 5.67
CA GLU A 10 -3.99 -6.74 4.87
C GLU A 10 -3.83 -6.44 3.36
N LEU A 11 -4.45 -5.35 2.89
CA LEU A 11 -4.40 -4.93 1.49
C LEU A 11 -3.13 -4.13 1.12
N LEU A 12 -2.43 -3.53 2.09
CA LEU A 12 -1.28 -2.65 1.82
C LEU A 12 -0.13 -3.34 1.07
N GLY A 13 0.09 -4.63 1.29
CA GLY A 13 1.11 -5.40 0.57
C GLY A 13 0.79 -5.50 -0.92
N ALA A 14 -0.45 -5.90 -1.25
CA ALA A 14 -0.91 -5.97 -2.64
C ALA A 14 -0.95 -4.58 -3.29
N TRP A 15 -1.36 -3.55 -2.55
CA TRP A 15 -1.35 -2.17 -3.03
C TRP A 15 0.07 -1.66 -3.33
N ALA A 16 1.04 -2.00 -2.48
CA ALA A 16 2.43 -1.59 -2.69
C ALA A 16 3.07 -2.23 -3.93
N LEU A 17 2.55 -3.39 -4.36
CA LEU A 17 2.94 -4.12 -5.56
C LEU A 17 2.10 -3.77 -6.80
N ASP A 18 1.20 -2.77 -6.70
CA ASP A 18 0.22 -2.44 -7.74
C ASP A 18 -0.62 -3.65 -8.21
N ALA A 19 -0.97 -4.53 -7.26
CA ALA A 19 -1.62 -5.82 -7.50
C ALA A 19 -3.05 -5.92 -6.91
N LEU A 20 -3.66 -4.79 -6.53
CA LEU A 20 -5.02 -4.76 -6.00
C LEU A 20 -6.09 -4.81 -7.08
N MET A 21 -7.27 -5.31 -6.71
CA MET A 21 -8.48 -5.15 -7.51
C MET A 21 -8.99 -3.71 -7.41
N PRO A 22 -9.64 -3.16 -8.47
CA PRO A 22 -10.05 -1.74 -8.50
C PRO A 22 -10.98 -1.30 -7.34
N GLY A 23 -11.81 -2.21 -6.82
CA GLY A 23 -12.69 -1.92 -5.68
C GLY A 23 -11.94 -1.73 -4.36
N ASP A 24 -10.90 -2.53 -4.14
CA ASP A 24 -10.08 -2.53 -2.92
C ASP A 24 -9.11 -1.34 -2.91
N GLU A 25 -8.61 -0.94 -4.08
CA GLU A 25 -7.73 0.22 -4.23
C GLU A 25 -8.39 1.50 -3.71
N THR A 26 -9.67 1.71 -4.02
CA THR A 26 -10.41 2.90 -3.57
C THR A 26 -10.51 2.95 -2.03
N ALA A 27 -10.74 1.80 -1.38
CA ALA A 27 -10.82 1.71 0.06
C ALA A 27 -9.46 2.04 0.73
N VAL A 28 -8.38 1.48 0.19
CA VAL A 28 -7.01 1.74 0.67
C VAL A 28 -6.62 3.20 0.49
N VAL A 29 -6.84 3.78 -0.70
CA VAL A 29 -6.47 5.17 -1.00
C VAL A 29 -7.19 6.16 -0.07
N ARG A 30 -8.50 5.98 0.13
CA ARG A 30 -9.28 6.83 1.03
C ARG A 30 -8.73 6.77 2.46
N HIS A 31 -8.54 5.57 3.01
CA HIS A 31 -8.11 5.40 4.39
C HIS A 31 -6.68 5.89 4.64
N VAL A 32 -5.76 5.62 3.71
CA VAL A 32 -4.38 6.13 3.77
C VAL A 32 -4.35 7.66 3.74
N GLY A 33 -5.27 8.30 3.01
CA GLY A 33 -5.39 9.76 3.02
C GLY A 33 -5.85 10.36 4.35
N GLU A 34 -6.53 9.58 5.19
CA GLU A 34 -7.13 10.03 6.46
C GLU A 34 -6.37 9.52 7.70
N CYS A 35 -5.46 8.55 7.54
CA CYS A 35 -4.77 7.90 8.65
C CYS A 35 -3.24 7.95 8.49
N GLU A 36 -2.59 8.77 9.32
CA GLU A 36 -1.13 8.93 9.36
C GLU A 36 -0.39 7.60 9.59
N HIS A 37 -0.89 6.74 10.48
CA HIS A 37 -0.26 5.45 10.79
C HIS A 37 -0.26 4.50 9.58
N CYS A 38 -1.39 4.40 8.89
CA CYS A 38 -1.51 3.59 7.68
C CYS A 38 -0.72 4.20 6.51
N ALA A 39 -0.66 5.53 6.40
CA ALA A 39 0.17 6.22 5.41
C ALA A 39 1.66 5.97 5.61
N ALA A 40 2.14 5.98 6.86
CA ALA A 40 3.52 5.65 7.18
C ALA A 40 3.86 4.20 6.83
N GLU A 41 2.94 3.27 7.06
CA GLU A 41 3.10 1.87 6.68
C GLU A 41 3.13 1.66 5.16
N ALA A 42 2.18 2.27 4.45
CA ALA A 42 2.11 2.27 2.99
C ALA A 42 3.40 2.82 2.35
N THR A 43 3.95 3.90 2.92
CA THR A 43 5.23 4.50 2.48
C THR A 43 6.40 3.54 2.67
N ARG A 44 6.50 2.89 3.84
CA ARG A 44 7.56 1.91 4.11
C ARG A 44 7.47 0.71 3.15
N LEU A 45 6.28 0.19 2.91
CA LEU A 45 6.10 -0.95 1.99
C LEU A 45 6.47 -0.61 0.56
N ARG A 46 6.06 0.56 0.04
CA ARG A 46 6.48 1.02 -1.30
C ARG A 46 7.98 1.22 -1.41
N ALA A 47 8.63 1.70 -0.35
CA ALA A 47 10.10 1.78 -0.32
C ALA A 47 10.75 0.39 -0.39
N THR A 48 10.21 -0.59 0.34
CA THR A 48 10.67 -1.98 0.28
C THR A 48 10.46 -2.60 -1.10
N VAL A 49 9.29 -2.46 -1.71
CA VAL A 49 9.02 -2.98 -3.06
C VAL A 49 10.01 -2.42 -4.07
N ARG A 50 10.25 -1.11 -4.08
CA ARG A 50 11.26 -0.48 -4.96
C ARG A 50 12.67 -1.01 -4.74
N HIS A 51 13.02 -1.37 -3.50
CA HIS A 51 14.31 -1.97 -3.21
C HIS A 51 14.41 -3.39 -3.77
N LEU A 52 13.32 -4.15 -3.74
CA LEU A 52 13.23 -5.52 -4.26
C LEU A 52 13.17 -5.59 -5.79
N ASP A 53 12.48 -4.65 -6.45
CA ASP A 53 12.37 -4.58 -7.91
C ASP A 53 13.72 -4.29 -8.59
N GLY A 54 14.69 -3.79 -7.83
CA GLY A 54 16.03 -3.47 -8.33
C GLY A 54 16.02 -2.25 -9.26
N PRO A 55 17.19 -1.89 -9.82
CA PRO A 55 17.27 -0.81 -10.78
C PRO A 55 16.50 -1.20 -12.06
N ALA A 56 15.71 -0.28 -12.59
CA ALA A 56 15.07 -0.46 -13.89
C ALA A 56 16.14 -0.78 -14.95
N PRO A 57 15.89 -1.75 -15.85
CA PRO A 57 16.83 -2.07 -16.91
C PRO A 57 17.11 -0.82 -17.77
N PRO A 58 18.34 -0.63 -18.27
CA PRO A 58 18.60 0.43 -19.23
C PRO A 58 17.70 0.22 -20.46
N GLY A 59 16.95 1.28 -20.83
CA GLY A 59 16.05 1.29 -21.97
C GLY A 59 16.74 1.36 -23.33
#